data_AF-A0A5B6VP85-F1
#
_entry.id   AF-A0A5B6VP85-F1
#
_cell.length_a   1.000
_cell.length_b   1.000
_cell.length_c   1.000
_cell.angle_alpha   90.00
_cell.angle_beta   90.00
_cell.angle_gamma   90.00
#
_symmetry.space_group_name_H-M   'P 1'
#
loop_
_entity.id
_entity.type
_entity.pdbx_description
1 polymer ?
#
loop_
_entity_poly.entity_id
_entity_poly.type
_entity_poly.pdbx_seq_one_letter_code
_entity_poly.pdbx_strand_id
1 'polypeptide(L)'
;MNDRACFKCGSQEHFIRDCPEMVEKEQFLSTRPSNTTNRDTTMRSKARASARAHAIRAREDASSPNVITGTFSLYDTNVIALIDHGSTHSYVCVNLVSSKSLPVESTEFVIKVSNPLGKYVLVDKVFKNCPLMI
;
A
#
# COMPACT_ATOMS: atom_id res chain seq x y z
N MET A 1 9.98 13.24 -19.02
CA MET A 1 11.14 12.64 -18.33
C MET A 1 10.79 11.19 -18.09
N ASN A 2 11.45 10.27 -18.79
CA ASN A 2 11.11 8.84 -18.77
C ASN A 2 11.96 8.17 -17.70
N ASP A 3 11.37 7.89 -16.53
CA ASP A 3 12.04 7.19 -15.42
C ASP A 3 12.14 5.69 -15.72
N ARG A 4 13.00 5.31 -16.67
CA ARG A 4 13.35 3.93 -16.98
C ARG A 4 14.27 3.32 -15.92
N ALA A 5 13.93 3.51 -14.65
CA ALA A 5 14.78 3.12 -13.53
C ALA A 5 14.26 1.85 -12.83
N CYS A 6 15.17 0.93 -12.57
CA CYS A 6 14.96 -0.22 -11.73
C CYS A 6 15.06 0.21 -10.26
N PHE A 7 13.92 0.36 -9.60
CA PHE A 7 13.87 0.71 -8.18
C PHE A 7 14.45 -0.37 -7.25
N LYS A 8 14.74 -1.57 -7.77
CA LYS A 8 15.33 -2.68 -7.02
C LYS A 8 16.86 -2.59 -6.93
N CYS A 9 17.54 -2.33 -8.06
CA CYS A 9 19.01 -2.28 -8.13
C CYS A 9 19.58 -0.87 -8.42
N GLY A 10 18.71 0.11 -8.71
CA GLY A 10 19.09 1.49 -9.02
C GLY A 10 19.52 1.73 -10.47
N SER A 11 19.49 0.73 -11.35
CA SER A 11 19.87 0.88 -12.77
C SER A 11 18.88 1.75 -13.54
N GLN A 12 19.34 2.56 -14.49
CA GLN A 12 18.49 3.36 -15.40
C GLN A 12 18.30 2.71 -16.79
N GLU A 13 18.85 1.52 -16.98
CA GLU A 13 18.85 0.82 -18.28
C GLU A 13 17.66 -0.14 -18.44
N HIS A 14 16.96 -0.45 -17.35
CA HIS A 14 15.85 -1.39 -17.35
C HIS A 14 14.85 -1.06 -16.24
N PHE A 15 13.59 -1.47 -16.42
CA PHE A 15 12.60 -1.39 -15.36
C PHE A 15 12.77 -2.55 -14.39
N ILE A 16 12.22 -2.41 -13.19
CA ILE A 16 12.28 -3.45 -12.13
C ILE A 16 11.87 -4.86 -12.62
N ARG A 17 10.99 -4.96 -13.63
CA ARG A 17 10.54 -6.23 -14.22
C ARG A 17 11.59 -6.97 -15.04
N ASP A 18 12.58 -6.25 -15.56
CA ASP A 18 13.64 -6.76 -16.43
C ASP A 18 14.98 -6.86 -15.68
N CYS A 19 14.96 -6.73 -14.34
CA CYS A 19 16.16 -6.72 -13.52
C CYS A 19 16.80 -8.13 -13.46
N PRO A 20 18.02 -8.33 -13.99
CA PRO A 20 18.64 -9.65 -14.18
C PRO A 20 19.27 -10.21 -12.89
N GLU A 21 18.70 -9.92 -11.73
CA GLU A 21 19.29 -10.32 -10.45
C GLU A 21 19.38 -11.85 -10.34
N MET A 22 20.59 -12.31 -10.01
CA MET A 22 21.00 -13.71 -10.02
C MET A 22 20.23 -14.55 -8.98
N VAL A 23 19.97 -15.80 -9.37
CA VAL A 23 19.18 -16.85 -8.74
C VAL A 23 19.71 -17.27 -7.36
N GLU A 24 18.83 -17.30 -6.35
CA GLU A 24 18.69 -18.40 -5.37
C GLU A 24 17.17 -18.58 -5.10
N LYS A 25 16.49 -19.48 -5.83
CA LYS A 25 15.96 -20.81 -5.39
C LYS A 25 15.20 -20.74 -4.04
N GLU A 26 13.93 -21.13 -3.92
CA GLU A 26 13.27 -22.40 -4.30
C GLU A 26 11.77 -22.12 -4.60
N GLN A 27 11.22 -22.40 -5.80
CA GLN A 27 10.65 -23.68 -6.25
C GLN A 27 9.80 -24.41 -5.19
N PHE A 28 8.48 -24.43 -5.35
CA PHE A 28 7.71 -25.68 -5.53
C PHE A 28 6.33 -25.40 -6.16
N LEU A 29 6.07 -26.13 -7.24
CA LEU A 29 4.88 -26.18 -8.08
C LEU A 29 3.79 -27.05 -7.44
N SER A 30 2.51 -26.73 -7.62
CA SER A 30 1.50 -27.72 -8.07
C SER A 30 0.16 -27.04 -8.44
N THR A 31 -0.24 -26.98 -9.72
CA THR A 31 -1.11 -27.92 -10.47
C THR A 31 -2.62 -27.88 -10.09
N ARG A 32 -3.45 -27.26 -10.95
CA ARG A 32 -4.90 -27.49 -11.17
C ARG A 32 -5.07 -28.81 -11.99
N PRO A 33 -6.21 -29.55 -12.09
CA PRO A 33 -7.55 -29.02 -12.46
C PRO A 33 -8.85 -29.82 -12.07
N SER A 34 -10.00 -29.13 -12.20
CA SER A 34 -11.36 -29.52 -12.72
C SER A 34 -12.17 -30.76 -12.26
N ASN A 35 -13.49 -30.59 -11.95
CA ASN A 35 -14.67 -30.91 -12.82
C ASN A 35 -16.05 -30.94 -12.09
N THR A 36 -17.06 -30.27 -12.71
CA THR A 36 -18.50 -30.60 -12.96
C THR A 36 -19.39 -31.26 -11.87
N THR A 37 -20.70 -30.99 -11.63
CA THR A 37 -21.92 -30.78 -12.47
C THR A 37 -23.15 -30.34 -11.62
N ASN A 38 -24.12 -29.62 -12.23
CA ASN A 38 -25.61 -29.61 -12.01
C ASN A 38 -26.20 -29.29 -10.60
N ARG A 39 -27.35 -28.63 -10.40
CA ARG A 39 -28.55 -28.37 -11.22
C ARG A 39 -29.38 -27.25 -10.57
N ASP A 40 -30.00 -26.45 -11.43
CA ASP A 40 -31.21 -25.62 -11.34
C ASP A 40 -32.09 -25.64 -10.05
N THR A 41 -32.53 -24.48 -9.58
CA THR A 41 -33.97 -24.18 -9.34
C THR A 41 -34.20 -22.71 -8.95
N THR A 42 -35.18 -22.13 -9.64
CA THR A 42 -35.74 -20.78 -9.57
C THR A 42 -36.36 -20.39 -8.23
N MET A 43 -36.08 -19.17 -7.73
CA MET A 43 -37.13 -18.32 -7.16
C MET A 43 -36.79 -16.83 -7.27
N ARG A 44 -37.70 -16.11 -7.95
CA ARG A 44 -37.68 -14.68 -8.20
C ARG A 44 -38.26 -13.95 -6.99
N SER A 45 -37.49 -13.06 -6.34
CA SER A 45 -38.06 -11.96 -5.55
C SER A 45 -37.29 -10.67 -5.85
N LYS A 46 -38.05 -9.58 -6.00
CA LYS A 46 -37.64 -8.29 -6.54
C LYS A 46 -37.66 -7.28 -5.41
N ALA A 47 -36.52 -6.76 -4.99
CA ALA A 47 -36.40 -5.44 -4.35
C ALA A 47 -34.95 -4.96 -4.45
N ARG A 48 -34.75 -3.84 -5.16
CA ARG A 48 -33.45 -3.21 -5.38
C ARG A 48 -32.96 -2.56 -4.09
N ALA A 49 -31.79 -2.94 -3.61
CA ALA A 49 -30.85 -2.06 -2.93
C ALA A 49 -29.44 -2.67 -3.01
N SER A 50 -28.67 -2.23 -3.99
CA SER A 50 -27.21 -2.32 -3.89
C SER A 50 -26.64 -1.23 -4.78
N ALA A 51 -26.37 -0.08 -4.18
CA ALA A 51 -25.40 0.84 -4.74
C ALA A 51 -24.06 0.10 -4.68
N ARG A 52 -23.70 -0.58 -5.77
CA ARG A 52 -22.36 -1.14 -5.95
C ARG A 52 -21.45 0.06 -6.20
N ALA A 53 -20.93 0.64 -5.12
CA ALA A 53 -19.80 1.55 -5.23
C ALA A 53 -18.68 0.74 -5.88
N HIS A 54 -18.40 1.05 -7.14
CA HIS A 54 -17.26 0.48 -7.84
C HIS A 54 -16.01 0.85 -7.06
N ALA A 55 -15.16 -0.15 -6.78
CA ALA A 55 -13.82 0.11 -6.29
C ALA A 55 -13.17 1.15 -7.20
N ILE A 56 -12.92 2.34 -6.66
CA ILE A 56 -12.20 3.41 -7.35
C ILE A 56 -10.77 2.89 -7.51
N ARG A 57 -10.52 2.17 -8.60
CA ARG A 57 -9.16 1.82 -9.01
C ARG A 57 -8.58 3.09 -9.63
N ALA A 58 -7.84 3.85 -8.84
CA ALA A 58 -6.85 4.76 -9.40
C ALA A 58 -5.84 3.89 -10.17
N ARG A 59 -5.86 4.00 -11.49
CA ARG A 59 -5.02 3.24 -12.40
C ARG A 59 -3.68 3.96 -12.49
N GLU A 60 -2.66 3.38 -11.88
CA GLU A 60 -1.33 3.06 -12.44
C GLU A 60 -0.33 2.84 -11.30
N ASP A 61 0.18 1.60 -11.22
CA ASP A 61 1.24 1.03 -10.36
C ASP A 61 1.39 1.47 -8.90
N ALA A 62 1.17 0.53 -7.97
CA ALA A 62 1.99 0.41 -6.74
C ALA A 62 1.79 -0.93 -5.99
N SER A 63 2.46 -1.98 -6.47
CA SER A 63 3.23 -2.98 -5.67
C SER A 63 2.60 -3.81 -4.52
N SER A 64 1.33 -3.67 -4.11
CA SER A 64 0.73 -4.57 -3.11
C SER A 64 -0.78 -4.69 -3.28
N PRO A 65 -1.36 -5.90 -3.38
CA PRO A 65 -2.82 -6.08 -3.51
C PRO A 65 -3.61 -5.57 -2.28
N ASN A 66 -2.90 -5.21 -1.21
CA ASN A 66 -3.45 -4.96 0.12
C ASN A 66 -3.37 -3.49 0.57
N VAL A 67 -2.82 -2.60 -0.28
CA VAL A 67 -2.66 -1.18 0.03
C VAL A 67 -3.58 -0.35 -0.86
N ILE A 68 -4.39 0.52 -0.24
CA ILE A 68 -5.28 1.45 -0.96
C ILE A 68 -4.63 2.84 -0.94
N THR A 69 -4.50 3.46 -2.11
CA THR A 69 -4.02 4.83 -2.23
C THR A 69 -5.19 5.80 -2.30
N GLY A 70 -5.15 6.88 -1.53
CA GLY A 70 -6.14 7.95 -1.57
C GLY A 70 -5.52 9.31 -1.30
N THR A 71 -6.21 10.37 -1.73
CA THR A 71 -5.87 11.75 -1.38
C THR A 71 -6.71 12.19 -0.19
N PHE A 72 -6.06 12.75 0.82
CA PHE A 72 -6.68 13.24 2.05
C PHE A 72 -6.11 14.61 2.38
N SER A 73 -6.76 15.36 3.26
CA SER A 73 -6.19 16.56 3.86
C SER A 73 -5.62 16.25 5.25
N LEU A 74 -4.34 16.52 5.46
CA LEU A 74 -3.71 16.54 6.78
C LEU A 74 -3.61 18.00 7.22
N TYR A 75 -4.42 18.41 8.20
CA TYR A 75 -4.75 19.82 8.41
C TYR A 75 -5.25 20.44 7.09
N ASP A 76 -4.62 21.50 6.58
CA ASP A 76 -5.01 22.19 5.33
C ASP A 76 -4.14 21.78 4.13
N THR A 77 -3.50 20.61 4.19
CA THR A 77 -2.58 20.15 3.14
C THR A 77 -3.07 18.85 2.54
N ASN A 78 -3.32 18.87 1.23
CA ASN A 78 -3.59 17.65 0.47
C ASN A 78 -2.35 16.75 0.47
N VAL A 79 -2.52 15.52 0.91
CA VAL A 79 -1.51 14.47 1.00
C VAL A 79 -2.01 13.20 0.34
N ILE A 80 -1.08 12.42 -0.20
CA ILE A 80 -1.37 11.06 -0.63
C ILE A 80 -1.17 10.15 0.58
N ALA A 81 -2.21 9.43 0.97
CA ALA A 81 -2.15 8.42 2.01
C ALA A 81 -2.21 7.01 1.42
N LEU A 82 -1.43 6.11 2.00
CA LEU A 82 -1.46 4.69 1.74
C LEU A 82 -2.15 4.01 2.92
N ILE A 83 -3.30 3.40 2.68
CA ILE A 83 -4.06 2.64 3.67
C ILE A 83 -3.62 1.18 3.54
N ASP A 84 -2.76 0.76 4.47
CA ASP A 84 -2.29 -0.61 4.60
C ASP A 84 -2.92 -1.25 5.84
N HIS A 85 -3.76 -2.28 5.65
CA HIS A 85 -4.39 -3.00 6.76
C HIS A 85 -3.40 -3.86 7.55
N GLY A 86 -2.21 -4.13 6.99
CA GLY A 86 -1.11 -4.80 7.69
C GLY A 86 -0.31 -3.85 8.60
N SER A 87 -0.55 -2.54 8.52
CA SER A 87 0.15 -1.57 9.36
C SER A 87 -0.54 -1.42 10.72
N THR A 88 0.24 -1.47 11.78
CA THR A 88 -0.25 -1.23 13.15
C THR A 88 -0.24 0.24 13.54
N HIS A 89 0.45 1.09 12.78
CA HIS A 89 0.61 2.52 13.05
C HIS A 89 0.49 3.32 11.75
N SER A 90 0.23 4.62 11.88
CA SER A 90 0.29 5.57 10.78
C SER A 90 1.69 6.18 10.69
N TYR A 91 2.19 6.40 9.48
CA TYR A 91 3.49 7.00 9.22
C TYR A 91 3.33 8.23 8.33
N VAL A 92 4.15 9.24 8.59
CA VAL A 92 4.18 10.48 7.81
C VAL A 92 5.57 10.66 7.20
N CYS A 93 5.62 11.12 5.95
CA CYS A 93 6.88 11.43 5.28
C CYS A 93 7.57 12.59 6.01
N VAL A 94 8.84 12.42 6.37
CA VAL A 94 9.63 13.44 7.08
C VAL A 94 9.68 14.75 6.28
N ASN A 95 9.80 14.67 4.95
CA ASN A 95 9.83 15.84 4.08
C ASN A 95 8.54 16.67 4.20
N LEU A 96 7.38 16.01 4.32
CA LEU A 96 6.09 16.69 4.51
C LEU A 96 6.09 17.45 5.85
N VAL A 97 6.52 16.79 6.93
CA VAL A 97 6.62 17.39 8.26
C VAL A 97 7.53 18.63 8.25
N SER A 98 8.74 18.51 7.70
CA SER A 98 9.72 19.60 7.67
C SER A 98 9.18 20.85 6.96
N SER A 99 8.37 20.66 5.91
CA SER A 99 7.77 21.77 5.17
C SER A 99 6.64 22.50 5.90
N LYS A 100 5.96 21.83 6.84
CA LYS A 100 4.73 22.31 7.49
C LYS A 100 4.91 22.71 8.96
N SER A 101 6.12 22.55 9.51
CA SER A 101 6.42 22.85 10.92
C SER A 101 5.42 22.24 11.91
N LEU A 102 5.00 20.99 11.63
CA LEU A 102 4.04 20.28 12.49
C LEU A 102 4.66 20.03 13.88
N PRO A 103 3.89 20.16 14.97
CA PRO A 103 4.39 19.89 16.31
C PRO A 103 4.80 18.43 16.42
N VAL A 104 6.06 18.20 16.77
CA VAL A 104 6.65 16.87 16.98
C VAL A 104 6.98 16.69 18.45
N GLU A 105 6.63 15.53 18.98
CA GLU A 105 6.97 15.13 20.33
C GLU A 105 7.95 13.96 20.30
N SER A 106 8.86 13.90 21.26
CA SER A 106 9.67 12.71 21.49
C SER A 106 8.88 11.68 22.29
N THR A 107 9.04 10.40 21.96
CA THR A 107 8.51 9.28 22.72
C THR A 107 9.47 8.90 23.85
N GLU A 108 8.95 8.34 24.95
CA GLU A 108 9.78 7.89 26.08
C GLU A 108 10.68 6.70 25.73
N PHE A 109 10.31 5.95 24.69
CA PHE A 109 11.03 4.79 24.21
C PHE A 109 11.21 4.85 22.69
N VAL A 110 12.26 4.20 22.20
CA VAL A 110 12.53 4.05 20.77
C VAL A 110 11.68 2.92 20.20
N ILE A 111 10.97 3.21 19.11
CA ILE A 111 10.11 2.26 18.40
C ILE A 111 10.86 1.68 17.22
N LYS A 112 10.91 0.35 17.11
CA LYS A 112 11.43 -0.35 15.93
C LYS A 112 10.29 -0.59 14.94
N VAL A 113 10.38 0.05 13.77
CA VAL A 113 9.43 -0.11 12.67
C VAL A 113 10.06 -1.02 11.61
N SER A 114 9.53 -2.22 11.45
CA SER A 114 9.94 -3.17 10.41
C SER A 114 9.07 -3.06 9.17
N ASN A 115 9.66 -3.25 7.99
CA ASN A 115 8.91 -3.44 6.76
C ASN A 115 8.82 -4.94 6.39
N PRO A 116 7.92 -5.33 5.46
CA PRO A 116 7.81 -6.72 5.01
C PRO A 116 9.07 -7.30 4.35
N LEU A 117 10.04 -6.45 3.97
CA LEU A 117 11.33 -6.86 3.42
C LEU A 117 12.37 -7.19 4.51
N GLY A 118 11.97 -7.21 5.79
CA GLY A 118 12.85 -7.48 6.92
C GLY A 118 13.77 -6.33 7.32
N LYS A 119 13.69 -5.18 6.63
CA LYS A 119 14.41 -3.95 7.03
C LYS A 119 13.67 -3.27 8.17
N TYR A 120 14.40 -2.50 8.97
CA TYR A 120 13.79 -1.73 10.05
C TYR A 120 14.42 -0.35 10.20
N VAL A 121 13.65 0.56 10.80
CA VAL A 121 14.11 1.87 11.26
C VAL A 121 13.77 2.03 12.73
N LEU A 122 14.60 2.77 13.45
CA LEU A 122 14.35 3.17 14.83
C LEU A 122 13.82 4.60 14.82
N VAL A 123 12.68 4.83 15.47
CA VAL A 123 12.03 6.15 15.54
C VAL A 123 11.66 6.48 16.97
N ASP A 124 11.81 7.75 17.34
CA ASP A 124 11.52 8.27 18.68
C ASP A 124 10.64 9.53 18.61
N LYS A 125 10.06 9.82 17.45
CA LYS A 125 9.26 11.02 17.18
C LYS A 125 7.83 10.63 16.83
N VAL A 126 6.88 11.32 17.43
CA VAL A 126 5.45 11.14 17.20
C VAL A 126 4.77 12.47 16.92
N PHE A 127 3.76 12.42 16.06
CA PHE A 127 2.87 13.53 15.76
C PHE A 127 1.49 13.17 16.32
N LYS A 128 1.05 13.93 17.32
CA LYS A 128 -0.25 13.71 17.98
C LYS A 128 -1.29 14.66 17.41
N ASN A 129 -2.55 14.26 17.48
CA ASN A 129 -3.69 15.10 17.09
C ASN A 129 -3.57 15.65 15.66
N CYS A 130 -3.17 14.79 14.71
CA CYS A 130 -3.11 15.13 13.29
C CYS A 130 -4.43 14.74 12.60
N PRO A 131 -5.37 15.69 12.42
CA PRO A 131 -6.66 15.38 11.80
C PRO A 131 -6.45 15.01 10.33
N LEU A 132 -7.01 13.89 9.93
CA LEU A 132 -7.10 13.44 8.55
C LEU A 132 -8.53 13.65 8.07
N MET A 133 -8.71 14.48 7.05
CA MET A 133 -10.00 14.86 6.48
C MET A 133 -10.12 14.35 5.04
N ILE A 134 -11.36 14.06 4.60
CA ILE A 134 -11.71 13.61 3.23
C ILE A 134 -12.09 14.81 2.38
#